data_AF-D1AGS6-F1
#
_entry.id   AF-D1AGS6-F1
#
_cell.length_a   1.000
_cell.length_b   1.000
_cell.length_c   1.000
_cell.angle_alpha   90.00
_cell.angle_beta   90.00
_cell.angle_gamma   90.00
#
_symmetry.space_group_name_H-M   'P 1'
#
loop_
_entity.id
_entity.type
_entity.pdbx_description
1 polymer ?
#
loop_
_entity_poly.entity_id
_entity_poly.type
_entity_poly.pdbx_seq_one_letter_code
_entity_poly.pdbx_strand_id
1 'polypeptide(L)'
;MENKENVKSAYLTLLILGIIEAVLTRFAGNLIAIAVFITALIIRSKLSKNDPPVPTPAGIKFMLAGSAVHFSTIIITLIGVMFFLSSREYQMIFSMQKLINFLMGTAFVLIVIGCIMVYKEYKDIRA
;
A
#
# COMPACT_ATOMS: atom_id res chain seq x y z
N MET A 1 16.64 2.23 24.06
CA MET A 1 17.04 1.31 22.97
C MET A 1 15.84 0.57 22.36
N GLU A 2 14.88 0.13 23.17
CA GLU A 2 13.68 -0.63 22.76
C GLU A 2 12.85 -0.04 21.60
N ASN A 3 12.77 1.29 21.45
CA ASN A 3 12.03 1.91 20.35
C ASN A 3 12.71 1.73 18.97
N LYS A 4 14.06 1.69 18.92
CA LYS A 4 14.79 1.63 17.64
C LYS A 4 14.71 0.26 16.99
N GLU A 5 14.89 -0.81 17.77
CA GLU A 5 14.73 -2.19 17.29
C GLU A 5 13.28 -2.47 16.85
N ASN A 6 12.31 -1.95 17.60
CA ASN A 6 10.88 -2.07 17.26
C ASN A 6 10.48 -1.30 15.99
N VAL A 7 11.14 -0.17 15.68
CA VAL A 7 10.92 0.55 14.41
C VAL A 7 11.61 -0.18 13.27
N LYS A 8 12.86 -0.61 13.44
CA LYS A 8 13.62 -1.34 12.43
C LYS A 8 12.93 -2.65 12.00
N SER A 9 12.41 -3.40 12.96
CA SER A 9 11.60 -4.60 12.70
C SER A 9 10.34 -4.27 11.90
N ALA A 10 9.62 -3.20 12.24
CA ALA A 10 8.43 -2.78 11.49
C ALA A 10 8.75 -2.39 10.04
N TYR A 11 9.90 -1.75 9.78
CA TYR A 11 10.37 -1.48 8.42
C TYR A 11 10.62 -2.77 7.63
N LEU A 12 11.25 -3.77 8.25
CA LEU A 12 11.46 -5.07 7.62
C LEU A 12 10.14 -5.79 7.33
N THR A 13 9.19 -5.77 8.27
CA THR A 13 7.84 -6.29 8.06
C THR A 13 7.15 -5.59 6.90
N LEU A 14 7.22 -4.25 6.83
CA LEU A 14 6.65 -3.48 5.74
C LEU A 14 7.28 -3.84 4.39
N LEU A 15 8.59 -4.04 4.34
CA LEU A 15 9.29 -4.44 3.11
C LEU A 15 8.82 -5.82 2.62
N ILE A 16 8.74 -6.81 3.51
CA ILE A 16 8.29 -8.16 3.17
C ILE A 16 6.84 -8.12 2.67
N LEU A 17 5.95 -7.44 3.41
CA LEU A 17 4.55 -7.29 3.02
C LEU A 17 4.41 -6.56 1.68
N GLY A 18 5.20 -5.52 1.43
CA GLY A 18 5.21 -4.79 0.16
C GLY A 18 5.64 -5.64 -1.02
N ILE A 19 6.65 -6.50 -0.85
CA ILE A 19 7.07 -7.44 -1.90
C ILE A 19 5.95 -8.44 -2.20
N ILE A 20 5.33 -9.01 -1.15
CA ILE A 20 4.20 -9.92 -1.29
C ILE A 20 3.04 -9.20 -2.01
N GLU A 21 2.74 -7.96 -1.62
CA GLU A 21 1.70 -7.16 -2.25
C GLU A 21 1.99 -6.94 -3.74
N ALA A 22 3.21 -6.54 -4.10
CA ALA A 22 3.61 -6.29 -5.48
C ALA A 22 3.45 -7.53 -6.37
N VAL A 23 3.79 -8.71 -5.85
CA VAL A 23 3.60 -9.98 -6.57
C VAL A 23 2.12 -10.32 -6.69
N LEU A 24 1.34 -10.11 -5.63
CA LEU A 24 -0.08 -10.48 -5.55
C LEU A 24 -1.04 -9.38 -6.03
N THR A 25 -0.53 -8.23 -6.50
CA THR A 25 -1.38 -7.08 -6.90
C THR A 25 -2.38 -7.48 -7.98
N ARG A 26 -2.07 -8.51 -8.78
CA ARG A 26 -2.95 -9.04 -9.84
C ARG A 26 -3.82 -10.24 -9.43
N PHE A 27 -3.63 -10.81 -8.24
CA PHE A 27 -4.19 -12.13 -7.85
C PHE A 27 -4.90 -12.11 -6.49
N ALA A 28 -5.70 -11.08 -6.20
CA ALA A 28 -6.44 -10.91 -4.94
C ALA A 28 -5.61 -10.43 -3.72
N GLY A 29 -4.54 -9.66 -3.95
CA GLY A 29 -3.67 -9.07 -2.91
C GLY A 29 -4.31 -7.97 -2.04
N ASN A 30 -5.62 -7.75 -2.09
CA ASN A 30 -6.30 -6.67 -1.38
C ASN A 30 -6.16 -6.75 0.16
N LEU A 31 -6.17 -7.95 0.74
CA LEU A 31 -5.94 -8.12 2.18
C LEU A 31 -4.48 -7.78 2.56
N ILE A 32 -3.53 -8.09 1.67
CA ILE A 32 -2.12 -7.73 1.87
C ILE A 32 -1.95 -6.21 1.76
N ALA A 33 -2.65 -5.55 0.84
CA ALA A 33 -2.65 -4.09 0.73
C ALA A 33 -3.08 -3.40 2.03
N ILE A 34 -4.13 -3.92 2.68
CA ILE A 34 -4.58 -3.41 3.98
C ILE A 34 -3.48 -3.61 5.04
N ALA A 35 -2.83 -4.77 5.07
CA ALA A 35 -1.72 -5.04 6.00
C ALA A 35 -0.55 -4.07 5.78
N VAL A 36 -0.13 -3.87 4.52
CA VAL A 36 0.91 -2.89 4.14
C VAL A 36 0.52 -1.47 4.60
N PHE A 37 -0.72 -1.06 4.35
CA PHE A 37 -1.23 0.24 4.73
C PHE A 37 -1.17 0.45 6.25
N ILE A 38 -1.66 -0.53 7.03
CA ILE A 38 -1.65 -0.47 8.50
C ILE A 38 -0.22 -0.44 9.04
N THR A 39 0.69 -1.29 8.55
CA THR A 39 2.08 -1.29 9.00
C THR A 39 2.78 0.04 8.70
N ALA A 40 2.54 0.63 7.52
CA ALA A 40 3.06 1.94 7.16
C ALA A 40 2.50 3.06 8.08
N LEU A 41 1.22 3.01 8.45
CA LEU A 41 0.63 3.93 9.42
C LEU A 41 1.23 3.79 10.81
N ILE A 42 1.49 2.56 11.26
CA ILE A 42 2.14 2.29 12.56
C ILE A 42 3.53 2.92 12.59
N ILE A 43 4.33 2.74 11.53
CA ILE A 43 5.66 3.35 11.42
C ILE A 43 5.55 4.88 11.45
N ARG A 44 4.65 5.45 10.63
CA ARG A 44 4.40 6.91 10.61
C ARG A 44 4.05 7.44 12.00
N SER A 45 3.15 6.77 12.71
CA SER A 45 2.71 7.14 14.06
C SER A 45 3.85 7.08 15.08
N LYS A 46 4.72 6.06 15.00
CA LYS A 46 5.91 5.96 15.85
C LYS A 46 6.90 7.10 15.56
N LEU A 47 7.15 7.42 14.30
CA LEU A 47 8.06 8.49 13.90
C LEU A 47 7.57 9.89 14.31
N SER A 48 6.26 10.14 14.25
CA SER A 48 5.69 11.42 14.68
C SER A 48 5.72 11.65 16.19
N LYS A 49 5.89 10.58 16.98
CA LYS A 49 6.01 10.64 18.45
C LYS A 49 7.45 10.85 18.94
N ASN A 50 8.44 10.86 18.05
CA ASN A 50 9.81 11.20 18.41
C ASN A 50 9.91 12.70 18.74
N ASP A 51 10.90 13.06 19.56
CA ASP A 51 11.26 14.45 19.84
C ASP A 51 12.70 14.72 19.36
N PRO A 52 12.91 15.55 18.32
CA PRO A 52 11.87 16.19 17.51
C PRO A 52 11.11 15.19 16.60
N PRO A 53 9.89 15.54 16.15
CA PRO A 53 9.11 14.68 15.26
C PRO A 53 9.84 14.41 13.95
N VAL A 54 9.93 13.13 13.56
CA VAL A 54 10.55 12.75 12.30
C VAL A 54 9.52 12.86 11.18
N PRO A 55 9.78 13.61 10.09
CA PRO A 55 8.87 13.69 8.95
C PRO A 55 8.63 12.31 8.33
N THR A 56 7.43 12.06 7.82
CA THR A 56 7.13 10.78 7.15
C THR A 56 8.11 10.54 6.00
N PRO A 57 8.90 9.45 6.03
CA PRO A 57 9.85 9.11 4.98
C PRO A 57 9.17 8.80 3.66
N ALA A 58 9.92 8.90 2.57
CA ALA A 58 9.37 8.77 1.24
C ALA A 58 8.88 7.34 0.96
N GLY A 59 9.61 6.32 1.40
CA GLY A 59 9.20 4.92 1.29
C GLY A 59 7.84 4.69 1.97
N ILE A 60 7.65 5.20 3.18
CA ILE A 60 6.37 5.12 3.89
C ILE A 60 5.24 5.82 3.11
N LYS A 61 5.50 6.99 2.51
CA LYS A 61 4.50 7.69 1.67
C LYS A 61 4.11 6.87 0.45
N PHE A 62 5.07 6.28 -0.26
CA PHE A 62 4.81 5.43 -1.42
C PHE A 62 4.04 4.16 -1.04
N MET A 63 4.39 3.51 0.07
CA MET A 63 3.67 2.34 0.56
C MET A 63 2.22 2.67 0.90
N LEU A 64 1.96 3.80 1.58
CA LEU A 64 0.61 4.26 1.87
C LEU A 64 -0.18 4.58 0.59
N ALA A 65 0.43 5.29 -0.36
CA ALA A 65 -0.23 5.65 -1.61
C ALA A 65 -0.54 4.42 -2.47
N GLY A 66 0.44 3.53 -2.65
CA GLY A 66 0.31 2.33 -3.46
C GLY A 66 -0.77 1.39 -2.91
N SER A 67 -0.71 1.08 -1.61
CA SER A 67 -1.72 0.24 -0.97
C SER A 67 -3.11 0.87 -0.94
N ALA A 68 -3.21 2.20 -0.74
CA ALA A 68 -4.49 2.91 -0.84
C ALA A 68 -5.12 2.81 -2.23
N VAL A 69 -4.33 3.03 -3.28
CA VAL A 69 -4.79 2.85 -4.67
C VAL A 69 -5.23 1.40 -4.89
N HIS A 70 -4.46 0.43 -4.40
CA HIS A 70 -4.77 -1.00 -4.59
C HIS A 70 -6.09 -1.39 -3.92
N PHE A 71 -6.28 -1.16 -2.61
CA PHE A 71 -7.53 -1.58 -1.97
C PHE A 71 -8.73 -0.72 -2.40
N SER A 72 -8.53 0.50 -2.92
CA SER A 72 -9.62 1.28 -3.52
C SER A 72 -10.29 0.57 -4.70
N THR A 73 -9.57 -0.33 -5.37
CA THR A 73 -10.14 -1.17 -6.45
C THR A 73 -11.29 -2.05 -5.95
N ILE A 74 -11.31 -2.43 -4.66
CA ILE A 74 -12.44 -3.15 -4.05
C ILE A 74 -13.70 -2.28 -4.10
N ILE A 75 -13.58 -1.02 -3.67
CA ILE A 75 -14.72 -0.08 -3.62
C ILE A 75 -15.25 0.15 -5.04
N ILE A 76 -14.36 0.38 -6.01
CA ILE A 76 -14.73 0.58 -7.41
C ILE A 76 -15.41 -0.67 -7.98
N THR A 77 -14.90 -1.86 -7.66
CA THR A 77 -15.50 -3.13 -8.09
C THR A 77 -16.90 -3.30 -7.51
N LEU A 78 -17.09 -3.04 -6.22
CA LEU A 78 -18.39 -3.11 -5.55
C LEU A 78 -19.40 -2.14 -6.17
N ILE A 79 -18.99 -0.90 -6.40
CA ILE A 79 -19.82 0.10 -7.09
C ILE A 79 -20.18 -0.38 -8.49
N GLY A 80 -19.21 -0.88 -9.26
CA GLY A 80 -19.43 -1.40 -10.60
C GLY A 80 -20.45 -2.56 -10.64
N VAL A 81 -20.36 -3.49 -9.68
CA VAL A 81 -21.32 -4.60 -9.56
C VAL A 81 -22.71 -4.10 -9.19
N MET A 82 -22.82 -3.18 -8.21
CA MET A 82 -24.12 -2.61 -7.81
C MET A 82 -24.81 -1.89 -8.97
N PHE A 83 -24.07 -1.10 -9.75
CA PHE A 83 -24.59 -0.44 -10.95
C PHE A 83 -25.00 -1.44 -12.03
N PHE A 84 -24.19 -2.48 -12.29
CA PHE A 84 -24.56 -3.49 -13.25
C PHE A 84 -25.89 -4.18 -12.90
N LEU A 85 -26.06 -4.53 -11.62
CA LEU A 85 -27.30 -5.16 -11.15
C LEU A 85 -28.51 -4.22 -11.26
N SER A 86 -28.34 -2.90 -11.15
CA SER A 86 -29.43 -1.93 -11.21
C SER A 86 -29.80 -1.49 -12.63
N SER A 87 -28.82 -1.26 -13.52
CA SER A 87 -29.06 -0.70 -14.86
C SER A 87 -28.94 -1.71 -16.00
N ARG A 88 -28.35 -2.90 -15.76
CA ARG A 88 -28.00 -3.90 -16.80
C ARG A 88 -27.10 -3.35 -17.92
N GLU A 89 -26.41 -2.23 -17.68
CA GLU A 89 -25.53 -1.61 -18.68
C GLU A 89 -24.15 -2.27 -18.71
N TYR A 90 -23.97 -3.22 -19.62
CA TYR A 90 -22.70 -3.94 -19.79
C TYR A 90 -21.51 -3.03 -20.14
N GLN A 91 -21.73 -1.92 -20.85
CA GLN A 91 -20.66 -0.97 -21.23
C GLN A 91 -19.95 -0.34 -20.01
N MET A 92 -20.68 -0.18 -18.90
CA MET A 92 -20.12 0.35 -17.66
C MET A 92 -19.13 -0.62 -17.03
N ILE A 93 -19.40 -1.94 -17.06
CA ILE A 93 -18.48 -2.96 -16.56
C ILE A 93 -17.15 -2.92 -17.32
N PHE A 94 -17.19 -2.86 -18.65
CA PHE A 94 -15.97 -2.81 -19.46
C PHE A 94 -15.11 -1.58 -19.16
N SER A 95 -15.75 -0.43 -18.94
CA SER A 95 -15.07 0.81 -18.59
C SER A 95 -14.45 0.74 -17.18
N MET A 96 -15.18 0.17 -16.21
CA MET A 96 -14.68 -0.05 -14.85
C MET A 96 -13.51 -1.04 -14.81
N GLN A 97 -13.53 -2.09 -15.63
CA GLN A 97 -12.41 -3.03 -15.73
C GLN A 97 -11.13 -2.35 -16.23
N LYS A 98 -11.24 -1.45 -17.23
CA LYS A 98 -10.09 -0.68 -17.71
C LYS A 98 -9.52 0.22 -16.62
N LEU A 99 -10.39 0.91 -15.88
CA LEU A 99 -10.00 1.73 -14.73
C LEU A 99 -9.29 0.90 -13.65
N ILE A 100 -9.87 -0.23 -13.26
CA ILE A 100 -9.30 -1.14 -12.27
C ILE A 100 -7.90 -1.62 -12.70
N ASN A 101 -7.73 -2.01 -13.97
CA ASN A 101 -6.43 -2.43 -14.49
C ASN A 101 -5.38 -1.30 -14.45
N PHE A 102 -5.79 -0.07 -14.78
CA PHE A 102 -4.93 1.11 -14.69
C PHE A 102 -4.51 1.39 -13.24
N LEU A 103 -5.46 1.34 -12.30
CA LEU A 103 -5.19 1.53 -10.87
C LEU A 103 -4.30 0.42 -10.30
N MET A 104 -4.53 -0.84 -10.66
CA MET A 104 -3.65 -1.95 -10.27
C MET A 104 -2.22 -1.76 -10.81
N GLY A 105 -2.07 -1.31 -12.05
CA GLY A 105 -0.76 -0.97 -12.62
C GLY A 105 -0.08 0.17 -11.87
N THR A 106 -0.84 1.20 -11.49
CA THR A 106 -0.36 2.36 -10.73
C THR A 106 0.07 1.95 -9.32
N ALA A 107 -0.76 1.16 -8.62
CA ALA A 107 -0.44 0.60 -7.32
C ALA A 107 0.84 -0.23 -7.36
N PHE A 108 0.99 -1.12 -8.34
CA PHE A 108 2.19 -1.93 -8.52
C PHE A 108 3.46 -1.06 -8.61
N VAL A 109 3.47 -0.03 -9.45
CA VAL A 109 4.62 0.88 -9.60
C VAL A 109 4.93 1.60 -8.29
N LEU A 110 3.89 2.13 -7.60
CA LEU A 110 4.06 2.82 -6.33
C LEU A 110 4.62 1.90 -5.24
N ILE A 111 4.15 0.65 -5.16
CA ILE A 111 4.63 -0.34 -4.18
C ILE A 111 6.08 -0.74 -4.49
N VAL A 112 6.44 -0.97 -5.76
CA VAL A 112 7.83 -1.29 -6.13
C VAL A 112 8.79 -0.17 -5.73
N ILE A 113 8.44 1.09 -6.04
CA ILE A 113 9.22 2.25 -5.62
C ILE A 113 9.27 2.33 -4.09
N GLY A 114 8.13 2.13 -3.43
CA GLY A 114 8.00 2.09 -1.98
C GLY A 114 8.96 1.08 -1.34
N CYS A 115 8.98 -0.17 -1.82
CA CYS A 115 9.88 -1.23 -1.34
C CYS A 115 11.35 -0.84 -1.48
N ILE A 116 11.76 -0.27 -2.63
CA ILE A 116 13.15 0.17 -2.84
C ILE A 116 13.53 1.25 -1.83
N MET A 117 12.64 2.22 -1.59
CA MET A 117 12.91 3.31 -0.65
C MET A 117 12.87 2.84 0.81
N VAL A 118 11.89 2.01 1.19
CA VAL A 118 11.79 1.40 2.52
C VAL A 118 13.05 0.56 2.83
N TYR A 119 13.60 -0.15 1.84
CA TYR A 119 14.85 -0.88 2.03
C TYR A 119 16.05 0.04 2.32
N LYS A 120 16.16 1.16 1.61
CA LYS A 120 17.19 2.17 1.89
C LYS A 120 17.02 2.76 3.29
N GLU A 121 15.80 3.18 3.62
CA GLU A 121 15.44 3.71 4.94
C GLU A 121 15.72 2.70 6.06
N TYR A 122 15.41 1.41 5.84
CA TYR A 122 15.70 0.31 6.77
C TYR A 122 17.21 0.15 7.03
N LYS A 123 18.03 0.22 5.98
CA LYS A 123 19.49 0.09 6.09
C LYS A 123 20.12 1.22 6.90
N ASP A 124 19.55 2.42 6.81
CA ASP A 124 20.06 3.61 7.52
C ASP A 124 19.75 3.59 9.02
N ILE A 125 18.79 2.76 9.47
CA ILE A 125 18.51 2.56 10.89
C ILE A 125 19.63 1.70 11.50
N ARG A 126 20.62 2.36 12.13
CA ARG A 126 21.67 1.68 12.92
C ARG A 126 21.03 0.95 14.11
N ALA A 127 21.41 -0.32 14.30
CA ALA A 127 21.03 -1.12 15.47
C ALA A 127 21.66 -0.52 16.73
#